data_AF-A0A2V5UUU0-F1
#
_entry.id   AF-A0A2V5UUU0-F1
#
_cell.length_a   1.000
_cell.length_b   1.000
_cell.length_c   1.000
_cell.angle_alpha   90.00
_cell.angle_beta   90.00
_cell.angle_gamma   90.00
#
_symmetry.space_group_name_H-M   'P 1'
#
loop_
_entity.id
_entity.type
_entity.pdbx_description
1 polymer ?
#
loop_
_entity_poly.entity_id
_entity_poly.type
_entity_poly.pdbx_seq_one_letter_code
_entity_poly.pdbx_strand_id
1 'polypeptide(L)'
;MHQIDTKLTLVCLVCFVGGTALLEGGTLSNLQRPFAVVAVVAADQPVNKCVPIQALGGGIDGHEKGECARMLSDKNIAEMLSAGLGPLTYRLRTELAGEVWHWNPRGTWSDASHHCGYWTSDDSVADPIVVSYGYRLPRRGNTIDQANDDGFSRIADGDEDSFWKSNPYLDSHFTGDSDNVHPQWVVIDLGTAKSVNSIRIHWGTPYAEQYRVEYWTGSDPMHLHSDREDEWRLFPKGEVDHGSGGDEYVRLSGKARSVRFLRFLMSQSSGTTAQPSNDIRDRVGFAIREISIGRLESNGRFHDYVRHAADRHKQTIVYVSSTDPWHRAEDLDCNIEQPGLDFILTSELTNRLPVLVPVGVLYDTPENAAAEVKYLLERQYPLEGIELGEESSGDRACRISSHNYSRGPTSPATVPG
;
A
#
# COMPACT_ATOMS: atom_id res chain seq x y z
N MET A 1 43.53 13.58 -39.78
CA MET A 1 43.49 14.14 -38.41
C MET A 1 42.16 14.87 -38.25
N HIS A 2 41.18 14.49 -37.45
CA HIS A 2 40.95 13.36 -36.55
C HIS A 2 39.48 12.95 -36.77
N GLN A 3 39.25 11.66 -37.00
CA GLN A 3 37.92 11.05 -36.98
C GLN A 3 37.62 10.70 -35.52
N ILE A 4 36.54 11.23 -34.97
CA ILE A 4 36.02 10.83 -33.65
C ILE A 4 34.81 9.94 -33.92
N ASP A 5 35.03 8.63 -33.84
CA ASP A 5 33.97 7.62 -33.87
C ASP A 5 33.27 7.60 -32.51
N THR A 6 32.12 8.27 -32.40
CA THR A 6 31.22 8.08 -31.26
C THR A 6 30.32 6.89 -31.57
N LYS A 7 30.69 5.70 -31.06
CA LYS A 7 29.85 4.51 -31.11
C LYS A 7 28.61 4.73 -30.23
N LEU A 8 27.48 5.07 -30.85
CA LEU A 8 26.17 4.96 -30.23
C LEU A 8 25.85 3.46 -30.11
N THR A 9 25.95 2.91 -28.90
CA THR A 9 25.55 1.52 -28.64
C THR A 9 24.03 1.51 -28.46
N LEU A 10 23.32 1.11 -29.51
CA LEU A 10 21.87 0.87 -29.46
C LEU A 10 21.63 -0.48 -28.76
N VAL A 11 21.16 -0.46 -27.51
CA VAL A 11 20.73 -1.67 -26.80
C VAL A 11 19.28 -1.94 -27.21
N CYS A 12 19.07 -2.81 -28.20
CA CYS A 12 17.75 -3.36 -28.50
C CYS A 12 17.45 -4.52 -27.53
N LEU A 13 16.55 -4.30 -26.58
CA LEU A 13 15.98 -5.38 -25.77
C LEU A 13 14.90 -6.08 -26.61
N VAL A 14 15.19 -7.28 -27.11
CA VAL A 14 14.20 -8.12 -27.79
C VAL A 14 13.62 -9.09 -26.76
N CYS A 15 12.41 -8.81 -26.27
CA CYS A 15 11.66 -9.74 -25.43
C CYS A 15 11.07 -10.86 -26.30
N PHE A 16 11.61 -12.08 -26.18
CA PHE A 16 10.99 -13.28 -26.73
C PHE A 16 9.90 -13.79 -25.79
N VAL A 17 8.64 -13.70 -26.22
CA VAL A 17 7.53 -14.44 -25.59
C VAL A 17 7.49 -15.83 -26.24
N GLY A 18 8.07 -16.82 -25.58
CA GLY A 18 8.01 -18.22 -26.00
C GLY A 18 6.80 -18.91 -25.39
N GLY A 19 5.73 -19.08 -26.16
CA GLY A 19 4.61 -19.95 -25.78
C GLY A 19 4.91 -21.41 -26.13
N THR A 20 5.07 -22.28 -25.13
CA THR A 20 5.18 -23.73 -25.35
C THR A 20 3.80 -24.36 -25.37
N ALA A 21 3.26 -24.60 -26.56
CA ALA A 21 2.14 -25.54 -26.73
C ALA A 21 2.71 -26.97 -26.82
N LEU A 22 2.42 -27.79 -25.81
CA LEU A 22 2.66 -29.23 -25.84
C LEU A 22 1.56 -29.88 -26.71
N LEU A 23 1.94 -30.44 -27.86
CA LEU A 23 1.12 -31.38 -28.62
C LEU A 23 1.79 -32.75 -28.54
N GLU A 24 1.08 -33.71 -27.96
CA GLU A 24 1.45 -35.12 -27.92
C GLU A 24 1.33 -35.78 -29.30
N GLY A 25 2.32 -36.63 -29.61
CA GLY A 25 2.09 -37.90 -30.30
C GLY A 25 1.80 -37.86 -31.80
N GLY A 26 2.85 -37.74 -32.62
CA GLY A 26 2.78 -38.10 -34.04
C GLY A 26 4.15 -38.14 -34.70
N THR A 27 4.62 -39.32 -35.08
CA THR A 27 5.82 -39.51 -35.91
C THR A 27 5.61 -38.87 -37.29
N LEU A 28 6.19 -37.69 -37.50
CA LEU A 28 6.38 -37.10 -38.81
C LEU A 28 7.83 -36.65 -38.94
N SER A 29 8.58 -37.36 -39.78
CA SER A 29 9.77 -36.84 -40.42
C SER A 29 9.41 -35.55 -41.15
N ASN A 30 9.79 -34.40 -40.61
CA ASN A 30 9.75 -33.16 -41.35
C ASN A 30 10.95 -32.29 -40.98
N LEU A 31 11.73 -31.99 -42.01
CA LEU A 31 12.84 -31.06 -42.05
C LEU A 31 12.61 -29.87 -41.11
N GLN A 32 13.43 -29.73 -40.06
CA GLN A 32 13.58 -28.48 -39.33
C GLN A 32 14.13 -27.45 -40.33
N ARG A 33 13.23 -26.75 -41.03
CA ARG A 33 13.59 -25.47 -41.64
C ARG A 33 13.88 -24.52 -40.48
N PRO A 34 15.04 -23.86 -40.45
CA PRO A 34 15.27 -22.81 -39.47
C PRO A 34 14.16 -21.78 -39.63
N PHE A 35 13.39 -21.56 -38.57
CA PHE A 35 12.40 -20.50 -38.52
C PHE A 35 13.17 -19.18 -38.50
N ALA A 36 13.37 -18.58 -39.68
CA ALA A 36 14.02 -17.30 -39.81
C ALA A 36 13.01 -16.22 -39.40
N VAL A 37 13.19 -15.67 -38.19
CA VAL A 37 12.52 -14.43 -37.80
C VAL A 37 13.24 -13.29 -38.51
N VAL A 38 12.56 -12.67 -39.46
CA VAL A 38 13.03 -11.43 -40.09
C VAL A 38 12.38 -10.27 -39.36
N ALA A 39 13.17 -9.55 -38.55
CA ALA A 39 12.76 -8.27 -37.99
C ALA A 39 13.19 -7.15 -38.94
N VAL A 40 12.23 -6.43 -39.51
CA VAL A 40 12.49 -5.23 -40.31
C VAL A 40 12.35 -4.03 -39.39
N VAL A 41 13.46 -3.36 -39.09
CA VAL A 41 13.46 -2.10 -38.32
C VAL A 41 13.39 -0.93 -39.31
N ALA A 42 12.21 -0.35 -39.47
CA ALA A 42 12.01 0.88 -40.24
C ALA A 42 12.50 2.08 -39.40
N ALA A 43 13.80 2.34 -39.44
CA ALA A 43 14.44 3.41 -38.66
C ALA A 43 14.12 4.84 -39.17
N ASP A 44 13.48 4.95 -40.34
CA ASP A 44 13.07 6.19 -41.00
C ASP A 44 11.62 6.59 -40.67
N GLN A 45 10.87 5.73 -39.95
CA GLN A 45 9.50 5.97 -39.54
C GLN A 45 9.42 6.07 -38.00
N PRO A 46 9.58 7.26 -37.42
CA PRO A 46 9.41 7.42 -35.97
C PRO A 46 7.99 7.06 -35.56
N VAL A 47 7.84 5.94 -34.83
CA VAL A 47 6.55 5.48 -34.30
C VAL A 47 6.09 6.30 -33.10
N ASN A 48 7.01 6.98 -32.42
CA ASN A 48 6.74 7.90 -31.33
C ASN A 48 7.86 8.95 -31.23
N LYS A 49 7.56 10.09 -30.60
CA LYS A 49 8.53 11.14 -30.29
C LYS A 49 8.64 11.29 -28.78
N CYS A 50 9.86 11.28 -28.27
CA CYS A 50 10.17 11.59 -26.89
C CYS A 50 11.03 12.85 -26.88
N VAL A 51 10.67 13.84 -26.06
CA VAL A 51 11.53 14.97 -25.72
C VAL A 51 12.19 14.60 -24.40
N PRO A 52 13.46 14.14 -24.36
CA PRO A 52 14.04 13.54 -23.17
C PRO A 52 13.99 14.46 -21.94
N ILE A 53 14.19 15.76 -22.13
CA ILE A 53 14.12 16.76 -21.04
C ILE A 53 12.70 17.01 -20.52
N GLN A 54 11.67 16.49 -21.17
CA GLN A 54 10.28 16.51 -20.67
C GLN A 54 9.83 15.12 -20.17
N ALA A 55 10.54 14.06 -20.59
CA ALA A 55 10.15 12.68 -20.30
C ALA A 55 11.00 12.01 -19.22
N LEU A 56 12.21 12.51 -18.96
CA LEU A 56 13.14 11.99 -17.95
C LEU A 56 13.28 13.02 -16.84
N GLY A 57 12.73 12.69 -15.69
CA GLY A 57 12.75 13.54 -14.50
C GLY A 57 13.58 12.96 -13.37
N GLY A 58 13.64 13.72 -12.28
CA GLY A 58 14.16 13.28 -10.99
C GLY A 58 13.03 13.07 -9.98
N GLY A 59 13.26 12.19 -9.00
CA GLY A 59 12.41 12.07 -7.81
C GLY A 59 13.16 12.61 -6.60
N ILE A 60 12.46 13.35 -5.72
CA ILE A 60 12.95 13.70 -4.38
C ILE A 60 12.14 12.95 -3.35
N ASP A 61 12.78 12.61 -2.23
CA ASP A 61 12.17 11.80 -1.19
C ASP A 61 12.65 12.23 0.21
N GLY A 62 12.00 11.69 1.24
CA GLY A 62 12.41 11.85 2.64
C GLY A 62 13.71 11.10 2.98
N HIS A 63 14.48 11.66 3.91
CA HIS A 63 15.78 11.11 4.33
C HIS A 63 16.00 11.24 5.84
N GLU A 64 17.09 10.66 6.33
CA GLU A 64 17.48 10.79 7.74
C GLU A 64 17.70 12.25 8.13
N LYS A 65 17.54 12.52 9.42
CA LYS A 65 17.64 13.86 10.00
C LYS A 65 18.90 14.61 9.56
N GLY A 66 18.72 15.79 8.98
CA GLY A 66 19.79 16.66 8.49
C GLY A 66 20.31 16.30 7.10
N GLU A 67 19.95 15.15 6.55
CA GLU A 67 20.38 14.73 5.21
C GLU A 67 19.72 15.56 4.13
N CYS A 68 18.46 15.98 4.28
CA CYS A 68 17.79 16.85 3.32
C CYS A 68 18.59 18.14 3.08
N ALA A 69 19.00 18.83 4.16
CA ALA A 69 19.80 20.05 4.06
C ALA A 69 21.21 19.79 3.47
N ARG A 70 21.81 18.64 3.80
CA ARG A 70 23.13 18.25 3.29
C ARG A 70 23.09 17.90 1.80
N MET A 71 22.09 17.13 1.39
CA MET A 71 21.87 16.65 0.02
C MET A 71 21.43 17.79 -0.90
N LEU A 72 20.54 18.65 -0.44
CA LEU A 72 19.89 19.70 -1.23
C LEU A 72 20.55 21.08 -1.02
N SER A 73 21.87 21.09 -0.82
CA SER A 73 22.65 22.34 -0.84
C SER A 73 22.74 22.92 -2.26
N ASP A 74 22.88 24.24 -2.39
CA ASP A 74 22.99 24.92 -3.69
C ASP A 74 24.02 24.29 -4.62
N LYS A 75 25.17 23.90 -4.05
CA LYS A 75 26.24 23.22 -4.80
C LYS A 75 25.76 21.88 -5.36
N ASN A 76 25.11 21.06 -4.54
CA ASN A 76 24.65 19.75 -4.97
C ASN A 76 23.47 19.86 -5.96
N ILE A 77 22.56 20.82 -5.76
CA ILE A 77 21.48 21.10 -6.70
C ILE A 77 22.05 21.48 -8.07
N ALA A 78 23.08 22.32 -8.13
CA ALA A 78 23.74 22.66 -9.38
C ALA A 78 24.34 21.42 -10.09
N GLU A 79 24.96 20.51 -9.34
CA GLU A 79 25.46 19.24 -9.88
C GLU A 79 24.32 18.31 -10.33
N MET A 80 23.22 18.21 -9.58
CA MET A 80 22.04 17.43 -9.96
C MET A 80 21.44 17.95 -11.27
N LEU A 81 21.30 19.26 -11.44
CA LEU A 81 20.81 19.89 -12.67
C LEU A 81 21.75 19.64 -13.85
N SER A 82 23.07 19.51 -13.60
CA SER A 82 24.04 19.20 -14.66
C SER A 82 23.83 17.82 -15.30
N ALA A 83 23.11 16.90 -14.62
CA ALA A 83 22.74 15.60 -15.17
C ALA A 83 21.74 15.70 -16.34
N GLY A 84 21.08 16.85 -16.52
CA GLY A 84 20.15 17.10 -17.62
C GLY A 84 18.78 16.46 -17.48
N LEU A 85 18.41 16.05 -16.25
CA LEU A 85 17.05 15.63 -15.93
C LEU A 85 16.11 16.86 -15.92
N GLY A 86 14.88 16.64 -16.38
CA GLY A 86 13.88 17.68 -16.57
C GLY A 86 12.94 17.84 -15.37
N PRO A 87 11.70 17.35 -15.46
CA PRO A 87 10.69 17.56 -14.42
C PRO A 87 11.06 16.88 -13.09
N LEU A 88 10.52 17.39 -12.01
CA LEU A 88 10.67 16.83 -10.67
C LEU A 88 9.36 16.17 -10.24
N THR A 89 9.44 14.97 -9.66
CA THR A 89 8.37 14.40 -8.84
C THR A 89 8.78 14.42 -7.37
N TYR A 90 7.86 14.83 -6.52
CA TYR A 90 8.00 14.76 -5.08
C TYR A 90 7.43 13.42 -4.60
N ARG A 91 8.15 12.70 -3.75
CA ARG A 91 7.74 11.37 -3.25
C ARG A 91 7.47 11.40 -1.75
N LEU A 92 6.51 10.61 -1.27
CA LEU A 92 6.13 10.46 0.13
C LEU A 92 6.78 9.23 0.78
N ARG A 93 7.98 9.41 1.34
CA ARG A 93 8.58 8.41 2.23
C ARG A 93 7.64 8.04 3.38
N THR A 94 6.89 8.99 3.91
CA THR A 94 5.94 8.75 5.02
C THR A 94 4.94 7.66 4.69
N GLU A 95 4.37 7.66 3.49
CA GLU A 95 3.47 6.58 3.06
C GLU A 95 4.21 5.26 2.87
N LEU A 96 5.43 5.28 2.34
CA LEU A 96 6.27 4.08 2.26
C LEU A 96 6.56 3.47 3.64
N ALA A 97 6.59 4.30 4.69
CA ALA A 97 6.87 3.89 6.06
C ALA A 97 5.61 3.52 6.88
N GLY A 98 4.40 3.67 6.32
CA GLY A 98 3.18 3.52 7.09
C GLY A 98 3.03 4.58 8.17
N GLU A 99 3.30 5.83 7.80
CA GLU A 99 3.22 7.02 8.64
C GLU A 99 2.24 8.03 8.05
N VAL A 100 1.60 8.79 8.93
CA VAL A 100 0.81 9.96 8.55
C VAL A 100 1.71 11.17 8.42
N TRP A 101 1.51 11.97 7.37
CA TRP A 101 2.37 13.11 7.05
C TRP A 101 1.81 14.43 7.55
N HIS A 102 2.59 15.13 8.36
CA HIS A 102 2.30 16.53 8.70
C HIS A 102 3.07 17.40 7.73
N TRP A 103 2.53 17.59 6.52
CA TRP A 103 3.16 18.42 5.50
C TRP A 103 3.36 19.86 5.97
N ASN A 104 2.51 20.37 6.87
CA ASN A 104 2.75 21.56 7.67
C ASN A 104 2.85 21.18 9.15
N PRO A 105 3.92 21.61 9.88
CA PRO A 105 4.00 21.39 11.32
C PRO A 105 2.94 22.17 12.11
N ARG A 106 2.29 23.17 11.51
CA ARG A 106 1.10 23.84 12.06
C ARG A 106 -0.16 23.15 11.58
N GLY A 107 -1.16 23.04 12.45
CA GLY A 107 -2.42 22.39 12.13
C GLY A 107 -3.25 22.14 13.37
N THR A 108 -4.22 21.23 13.23
CA THR A 108 -5.20 20.94 14.27
C THR A 108 -5.40 19.44 14.45
N TRP A 109 -5.62 19.05 15.70
CA TRP A 109 -6.00 17.70 16.09
C TRP A 109 -7.51 17.58 16.23
N SER A 110 -8.08 16.43 15.85
CA SER A 110 -9.47 16.12 16.17
C SER A 110 -9.72 16.03 17.67
N ASP A 111 -8.72 15.63 18.46
CA ASP A 111 -8.69 15.78 19.91
C ASP A 111 -7.56 16.72 20.34
N ALA A 112 -7.84 18.02 20.24
CA ALA A 112 -6.91 19.08 20.63
C ALA A 112 -6.55 19.04 22.12
N SER A 113 -7.40 18.49 23.00
CA SER A 113 -7.14 18.47 24.44
C SER A 113 -6.08 17.45 24.85
N HIS A 114 -5.99 16.34 24.10
CA HIS A 114 -5.01 15.28 24.34
C HIS A 114 -3.88 15.23 23.31
N HIS A 115 -3.90 16.13 22.32
CA HIS A 115 -2.89 16.21 21.25
C HIS A 115 -2.77 14.89 20.48
N CYS A 116 -3.93 14.32 20.14
CA CYS A 116 -4.04 13.06 19.42
C CYS A 116 -5.28 13.04 18.53
N GLY A 117 -5.46 11.94 17.81
CA GLY A 117 -6.55 11.82 16.85
C GLY A 117 -6.08 11.93 15.42
N TYR A 118 -6.90 12.62 14.65
CA TYR A 118 -6.69 12.87 13.23
C TYR A 118 -6.13 14.28 13.08
N TRP A 119 -5.13 14.42 12.20
CA TRP A 119 -4.45 15.68 11.98
C TRP A 119 -4.94 16.34 10.70
N THR A 120 -5.14 17.66 10.75
CA THR A 120 -5.30 18.51 9.57
C THR A 120 -4.28 19.63 9.65
N SER A 121 -3.31 19.61 8.74
CA SER A 121 -2.31 20.66 8.55
C SER A 121 -2.97 21.98 8.17
N ASP A 122 -2.41 23.08 8.66
CA ASP A 122 -2.89 24.44 8.42
C ASP A 122 -2.62 24.85 6.96
N ASP A 123 -3.67 25.24 6.25
CA ASP A 123 -3.60 25.67 4.84
C ASP A 123 -3.32 27.17 4.65
N SER A 124 -3.15 27.92 5.74
CA SER A 124 -2.85 29.36 5.65
C SER A 124 -1.42 29.63 5.16
N VAL A 125 -1.29 30.61 4.27
CA VAL A 125 -0.01 31.12 3.77
C VAL A 125 0.68 31.96 4.86
N ALA A 126 1.34 31.28 5.80
CA ALA A 126 2.20 31.87 6.82
C ALA A 126 3.68 31.54 6.55
N ASP A 127 4.49 31.29 7.59
CA ASP A 127 5.94 31.05 7.43
C ASP A 127 6.24 29.87 6.50
N PRO A 128 7.38 29.93 5.77
CA PRO A 128 7.77 28.86 4.86
C PRO A 128 7.94 27.49 5.53
N ILE A 129 7.40 26.46 4.91
CA ILE A 129 7.53 25.06 5.28
C ILE A 129 8.83 24.53 4.66
N VAL A 130 9.89 24.50 5.46
CA VAL A 130 11.23 24.08 5.01
C VAL A 130 11.56 22.62 5.31
N VAL A 131 10.88 22.04 6.31
CA VAL A 131 10.98 20.62 6.68
C VAL A 131 9.63 20.18 7.25
N SER A 132 9.27 18.94 6.98
CA SER A 132 8.08 18.28 7.51
C SER A 132 8.43 16.87 7.99
N TYR A 133 7.49 16.22 8.69
CA TYR A 133 7.73 14.95 9.36
C TYR A 133 6.57 13.99 9.23
N GLY A 134 6.89 12.70 9.28
CA GLY A 134 5.93 11.62 9.46
C GLY A 134 5.71 11.30 10.94
N TYR A 135 4.55 10.72 11.24
CA TYR A 135 4.19 10.21 12.55
C TYR A 135 3.86 8.73 12.45
N ARG A 136 4.47 7.94 13.32
CA ARG A 136 4.28 6.49 13.40
C ARG A 136 2.83 6.18 13.78
N LEU A 137 2.25 5.19 13.14
CA LEU A 137 0.88 4.80 13.43
C LEU A 137 0.82 3.77 14.56
N PRO A 138 0.28 4.11 15.74
CA PRO A 138 0.18 3.16 16.85
C PRO A 138 -0.75 2.00 16.55
N ARG A 139 -1.71 2.19 15.63
CA ARG A 139 -2.74 1.21 15.22
C ARG A 139 -2.38 0.43 13.94
N ARG A 140 -1.09 0.32 13.63
CA ARG A 140 -0.55 -0.30 12.40
C ARG A 140 -0.78 -1.81 12.29
N GLY A 141 -1.06 -2.28 11.07
CA GLY A 141 -1.32 -3.70 10.79
C GLY A 141 -0.27 -4.42 9.95
N ASN A 142 0.57 -3.70 9.18
CA ASN A 142 1.59 -4.32 8.33
C ASN A 142 2.87 -4.61 9.12
N THR A 143 3.37 -5.85 9.03
CA THR A 143 4.69 -6.23 9.58
C THR A 143 5.84 -5.63 8.78
N ILE A 144 5.67 -5.47 7.47
CA ILE A 144 6.70 -4.99 6.54
C ILE A 144 6.23 -3.67 5.92
N ASP A 145 7.14 -2.70 5.79
CA ASP A 145 6.92 -1.48 5.00
C ASP A 145 7.97 -1.32 3.88
N GLN A 146 7.85 -0.26 3.08
CA GLN A 146 8.70 0.00 1.92
C GLN A 146 9.73 1.11 2.17
N ALA A 147 9.84 1.60 3.41
CA ALA A 147 10.84 2.56 3.81
C ALA A 147 11.99 1.86 4.54
N ASN A 148 12.15 2.14 5.84
CA ASN A 148 13.22 1.57 6.66
C ASN A 148 12.91 0.14 7.13
N ASP A 149 11.65 -0.30 7.00
CA ASP A 149 11.20 -1.62 7.42
C ASP A 149 11.60 -1.90 8.87
N ASP A 150 11.18 -1.01 9.77
CA ASP A 150 11.52 -0.95 11.19
C ASP A 150 10.28 -0.98 12.12
N GLY A 151 9.08 -1.06 11.54
CA GLY A 151 7.83 -1.28 12.28
C GLY A 151 7.50 -2.77 12.51
N PHE A 152 6.30 -3.02 13.07
CA PHE A 152 5.72 -4.36 13.21
C PHE A 152 4.19 -4.26 13.27
N SER A 153 3.50 -5.39 13.04
CA SER A 153 2.03 -5.44 13.10
C SER A 153 1.54 -5.52 14.53
N ARG A 154 0.48 -4.79 14.88
CA ARG A 154 -0.19 -4.98 16.18
C ARG A 154 -0.95 -6.30 16.30
N ILE A 155 -1.27 -6.96 15.19
CA ILE A 155 -2.10 -8.19 15.15
C ILE A 155 -1.34 -9.43 15.69
N ALA A 156 -0.03 -9.33 15.82
CA ALA A 156 0.84 -10.43 16.21
C ALA A 156 2.02 -9.95 17.07
N ASP A 157 1.88 -8.89 17.87
CA ASP A 157 3.01 -8.34 18.63
C ASP A 157 3.20 -8.97 20.02
N GLY A 158 2.23 -9.77 20.46
CA GLY A 158 2.18 -10.43 21.76
C GLY A 158 1.60 -9.54 22.85
N ASP A 159 1.06 -8.37 22.51
CA ASP A 159 0.43 -7.43 23.42
C ASP A 159 -1.08 -7.36 23.17
N GLU A 160 -1.85 -8.02 24.03
CA GLU A 160 -3.31 -8.04 23.96
C GLU A 160 -3.96 -6.67 24.22
N ASP A 161 -3.23 -5.69 24.78
CA ASP A 161 -3.73 -4.33 24.98
C ASP A 161 -3.57 -3.45 23.72
N SER A 162 -2.62 -3.81 22.84
CA SER A 162 -2.41 -3.19 21.54
C SER A 162 -3.47 -3.67 20.52
N PHE A 163 -3.63 -2.93 19.41
CA PHE A 163 -4.50 -3.35 18.32
C PHE A 163 -4.15 -2.68 16.99
N TRP A 164 -4.38 -3.40 15.89
CA TRP A 164 -4.54 -2.79 14.57
C TRP A 164 -5.96 -2.27 14.44
N LYS A 165 -6.13 -1.18 13.69
CA LYS A 165 -7.45 -0.72 13.22
C LYS A 165 -7.39 -0.37 11.73
N SER A 166 -8.41 -0.78 10.97
CA SER A 166 -8.56 -0.42 9.56
C SER A 166 -8.85 1.07 9.39
N ASN A 167 -8.58 1.62 8.21
CA ASN A 167 -8.86 3.03 7.92
C ASN A 167 -10.38 3.30 8.03
N PRO A 168 -10.83 4.20 8.93
CA PRO A 168 -12.24 4.48 9.14
C PRO A 168 -12.92 5.16 7.94
N TYR A 169 -12.15 5.84 7.08
CA TYR A 169 -12.68 6.52 5.90
C TYR A 169 -13.12 5.58 4.77
N LEU A 170 -12.86 4.28 4.91
CA LEU A 170 -13.36 3.25 3.99
C LEU A 170 -14.76 2.72 4.36
N ASP A 171 -15.31 3.17 5.49
CA ASP A 171 -16.67 2.86 5.92
C ASP A 171 -17.72 3.54 5.04
N SER A 172 -18.86 2.90 4.84
CA SER A 172 -20.02 3.41 4.11
C SER A 172 -20.48 4.81 4.55
N HIS A 173 -20.25 5.19 5.81
CA HIS A 173 -20.50 6.54 6.30
C HIS A 173 -19.75 7.61 5.49
N PHE A 174 -18.51 7.34 5.06
CA PHE A 174 -17.66 8.26 4.33
C PHE A 174 -17.70 8.04 2.81
N THR A 175 -17.73 6.78 2.38
CA THR A 175 -17.69 6.44 0.94
C THR A 175 -19.04 6.56 0.27
N GLY A 176 -20.14 6.36 1.01
CA GLY A 176 -21.50 6.23 0.48
C GLY A 176 -21.79 4.89 -0.20
N ASP A 177 -20.76 4.05 -0.40
CA ASP A 177 -20.89 2.69 -0.93
C ASP A 177 -21.12 1.68 0.19
N SER A 178 -21.72 0.53 -0.12
CA SER A 178 -21.86 -0.54 0.89
C SER A 178 -20.50 -1.12 1.27
N ASP A 179 -20.28 -1.38 2.56
CA ASP A 179 -19.05 -2.01 3.08
C ASP A 179 -18.71 -3.34 2.39
N ASN A 180 -19.72 -4.05 1.88
CA ASN A 180 -19.55 -5.28 1.10
C ASN A 180 -18.81 -5.07 -0.24
N VAL A 181 -18.78 -3.86 -0.78
CA VAL A 181 -18.05 -3.50 -1.99
C VAL A 181 -16.55 -3.32 -1.70
N HIS A 182 -16.22 -2.93 -0.47
CA HIS A 182 -14.86 -2.63 -0.01
C HIS A 182 -14.51 -3.38 1.28
N PRO A 183 -14.61 -4.73 1.30
CA PRO A 183 -14.31 -5.50 2.51
C PRO A 183 -12.86 -5.29 2.92
N GLN A 184 -12.66 -5.07 4.21
CA GLN A 184 -11.32 -4.93 4.80
C GLN A 184 -10.73 -6.32 5.02
N TRP A 185 -9.41 -6.45 4.93
CA TRP A 185 -8.78 -7.75 5.03
C TRP A 185 -7.46 -7.75 5.79
N VAL A 186 -7.15 -8.92 6.34
CA VAL A 186 -5.85 -9.26 6.94
C VAL A 186 -5.35 -10.55 6.29
N VAL A 187 -4.12 -10.55 5.80
CA VAL A 187 -3.43 -11.74 5.29
C VAL A 187 -2.27 -12.10 6.21
N ILE A 188 -2.17 -13.37 6.59
CA ILE A 188 -1.11 -13.89 7.45
C ILE A 188 -0.30 -14.94 6.67
N ASP A 189 1.01 -14.75 6.58
CA ASP A 189 1.96 -15.72 6.01
C ASP A 189 2.65 -16.52 7.12
N LEU A 190 2.30 -17.80 7.25
CA LEU A 190 2.93 -18.73 8.21
C LEU A 190 4.37 -19.13 7.84
N GLY A 191 4.91 -18.57 6.75
CA GLY A 191 6.24 -18.80 6.17
C GLY A 191 6.35 -20.14 5.42
N THR A 192 5.64 -21.16 5.89
CA THR A 192 5.57 -22.51 5.31
C THR A 192 4.18 -23.08 5.47
N ALA A 193 3.83 -24.08 4.67
CA ALA A 193 2.55 -24.75 4.82
C ALA A 193 2.48 -25.54 6.13
N LYS A 194 1.44 -25.29 6.92
CA LYS A 194 1.18 -25.92 8.22
C LYS A 194 -0.21 -26.56 8.24
N SER A 195 -0.39 -27.53 9.13
CA SER A 195 -1.67 -28.25 9.28
C SER A 195 -2.64 -27.42 10.13
N VAL A 196 -3.55 -26.67 9.49
CA VAL A 196 -4.48 -25.72 10.12
C VAL A 196 -5.91 -26.25 10.11
N ASN A 197 -6.62 -26.08 11.21
CA ASN A 197 -8.06 -26.35 11.30
C ASN A 197 -8.81 -25.38 12.21
N SER A 198 -8.14 -24.45 12.89
CA SER A 198 -8.74 -23.55 13.87
C SER A 198 -7.94 -22.25 13.98
N ILE A 199 -8.63 -21.21 14.44
CA ILE A 199 -8.08 -19.90 14.73
C ILE A 199 -8.61 -19.42 16.09
N ARG A 200 -7.91 -18.46 16.67
CA ARG A 200 -8.38 -17.62 17.77
C ARG A 200 -8.19 -16.17 17.33
N ILE A 201 -9.22 -15.34 17.47
CA ILE A 201 -9.15 -13.91 17.18
C ILE A 201 -9.46 -13.18 18.48
N HIS A 202 -8.53 -12.36 18.94
CA HIS A 202 -8.81 -11.38 19.98
C HIS A 202 -9.17 -10.07 19.29
N TRP A 203 -10.46 -9.78 19.27
CA TRP A 203 -11.01 -8.59 18.62
C TRP A 203 -10.75 -7.33 19.43
N GLY A 204 -10.44 -6.25 18.72
CA GLY A 204 -10.51 -4.90 19.23
C GLY A 204 -11.94 -4.36 19.17
N THR A 205 -12.08 -3.03 19.19
CA THR A 205 -13.36 -2.37 19.02
C THR A 205 -13.22 -1.23 18.01
N PRO A 206 -14.07 -1.16 16.97
CA PRO A 206 -15.14 -2.12 16.60
C PRO A 206 -14.59 -3.46 16.09
N TYR A 207 -15.41 -4.52 16.13
CA TYR A 207 -15.05 -5.87 15.67
C TYR A 207 -15.90 -6.28 14.46
N ALA A 208 -15.52 -7.36 13.77
CA ALA A 208 -16.30 -7.86 12.65
C ALA A 208 -17.47 -8.74 13.12
N GLU A 209 -18.70 -8.34 12.79
CA GLU A 209 -19.89 -9.18 12.95
C GLU A 209 -20.00 -10.19 11.79
N GLN A 210 -19.57 -9.78 10.59
CA GLN A 210 -19.49 -10.66 9.43
C GLN A 210 -18.08 -10.72 8.88
N TYR A 211 -17.55 -11.93 8.77
CA TYR A 211 -16.25 -12.17 8.17
C TYR A 211 -16.12 -13.58 7.57
N ARG A 212 -15.19 -13.71 6.64
CA ARG A 212 -14.78 -14.97 6.02
C ARG A 212 -13.31 -15.24 6.27
N VAL A 213 -13.01 -16.50 6.56
CA VAL A 213 -11.65 -17.00 6.67
C VAL A 213 -11.36 -17.90 5.48
N GLU A 214 -10.34 -17.53 4.73
CA GLU A 214 -9.96 -18.14 3.47
C GLU A 214 -8.49 -18.57 3.52
N TYR A 215 -8.11 -19.49 2.63
CA TYR A 215 -6.72 -19.89 2.42
C TYR A 215 -6.34 -19.75 0.95
N TRP A 216 -5.09 -19.40 0.70
CA TRP A 216 -4.54 -19.31 -0.65
C TRP A 216 -4.07 -20.69 -1.14
N THR A 217 -4.32 -21.00 -2.41
CA THR A 217 -3.85 -22.26 -3.01
C THR A 217 -2.45 -22.17 -3.62
N GLY A 218 -1.95 -20.95 -3.88
CA GLY A 218 -0.68 -20.71 -4.56
C GLY A 218 0.51 -20.40 -3.65
N SER A 219 1.56 -19.86 -4.28
CA SER A 219 2.84 -19.54 -3.62
C SER A 219 3.00 -18.06 -3.25
N ASP A 220 2.28 -17.17 -3.91
CA ASP A 220 2.35 -15.72 -3.68
C ASP A 220 0.96 -15.09 -3.84
N PRO A 221 0.25 -14.79 -2.72
CA PRO A 221 -1.05 -14.15 -2.78
C PRO A 221 -0.97 -12.63 -3.04
N MET A 222 0.21 -12.02 -2.94
CA MET A 222 0.39 -10.57 -3.07
C MET A 222 0.61 -10.17 -4.53
N HIS A 223 1.27 -11.02 -5.33
CA HIS A 223 1.45 -10.79 -6.77
C HIS A 223 0.55 -11.72 -7.57
N LEU A 224 -0.70 -11.28 -7.81
CA LEU A 224 -1.64 -12.04 -8.64
C LEU A 224 -1.19 -12.03 -10.10
N HIS A 225 -0.93 -13.23 -10.62
CA HIS A 225 -0.64 -13.46 -12.03
C HIS A 225 -1.89 -14.03 -12.72
N SER A 226 -2.35 -13.36 -13.78
CA SER A 226 -3.58 -13.72 -14.50
C SER A 226 -3.52 -15.08 -15.23
N ASP A 227 -2.33 -15.66 -15.34
CA ASP A 227 -2.07 -16.97 -15.97
C ASP A 227 -2.04 -18.13 -14.95
N ARG A 228 -2.24 -17.86 -13.65
CA ARG A 228 -2.26 -18.88 -12.60
C ARG A 228 -3.67 -19.18 -12.12
N GLU A 229 -3.92 -20.44 -11.79
CA GLU A 229 -5.17 -20.93 -11.20
C GLU A 229 -5.20 -20.78 -9.66
N ASP A 230 -4.28 -19.99 -9.10
CA ASP A 230 -4.21 -19.77 -7.67
C ASP A 230 -5.38 -18.89 -7.23
N GLU A 231 -6.10 -19.30 -6.18
CA GLU A 231 -7.29 -18.59 -5.71
C GLU A 231 -7.41 -18.62 -4.18
N TRP A 232 -8.18 -17.68 -3.65
CA TRP A 232 -8.63 -17.70 -2.26
C TRP A 232 -9.81 -18.65 -2.12
N ARG A 233 -9.68 -19.64 -1.23
CA ARG A 233 -10.74 -20.61 -0.95
C ARG A 233 -11.26 -20.47 0.47
N LEU A 234 -12.58 -20.40 0.59
CA LEU A 234 -13.26 -20.42 1.88
C LEU A 234 -12.99 -21.73 2.64
N PHE A 235 -12.68 -21.62 3.93
CA PHE A 235 -12.68 -22.80 4.80
C PHE A 235 -14.10 -23.35 4.97
N PRO A 236 -14.31 -24.68 5.10
CA PRO A 236 -15.65 -25.27 5.22
C PRO A 236 -16.54 -24.68 6.34
N LYS A 237 -15.94 -24.11 7.38
CA LYS A 237 -16.61 -23.39 8.47
C LYS A 237 -15.94 -22.03 8.71
N GLY A 238 -15.47 -21.41 7.63
CA GLY A 238 -14.78 -20.13 7.65
C GLY A 238 -15.69 -18.92 7.52
N GLU A 239 -16.98 -19.12 7.24
CA GLU A 239 -17.98 -18.04 7.15
C GLU A 239 -18.62 -17.83 8.52
N VAL A 240 -18.60 -16.58 8.99
CA VAL A 240 -19.14 -16.14 10.28
C VAL A 240 -20.04 -14.95 10.02
N ASP A 241 -21.32 -15.08 10.37
CA ASP A 241 -22.34 -14.05 10.11
C ASP A 241 -22.79 -13.28 11.37
N HIS A 242 -22.41 -13.76 12.55
CA HIS A 242 -22.83 -13.23 13.84
C HIS A 242 -21.66 -13.27 14.85
N GLY A 243 -20.56 -12.61 14.49
CA GLY A 243 -19.41 -12.40 15.37
C GLY A 243 -19.80 -11.64 16.62
N SER A 244 -19.25 -12.06 17.76
CA SER A 244 -19.55 -11.52 19.09
C SER A 244 -18.46 -10.60 19.64
N GLY A 245 -17.32 -10.49 18.94
CA GLY A 245 -16.16 -9.74 19.40
C GLY A 245 -15.43 -10.45 20.54
N GLY A 246 -14.61 -9.71 21.29
CA GLY A 246 -13.82 -10.26 22.38
C GLY A 246 -12.84 -11.34 21.93
N ASP A 247 -12.70 -12.41 22.71
CA ASP A 247 -11.84 -13.54 22.42
C ASP A 247 -12.62 -14.70 21.79
N GLU A 248 -12.53 -14.84 20.47
CA GLU A 248 -13.28 -15.81 19.69
C GLU A 248 -12.40 -16.96 19.20
N TYR A 249 -12.83 -18.20 19.49
CA TYR A 249 -12.26 -19.41 18.92
C TYR A 249 -13.15 -19.95 17.79
N VAL A 250 -12.59 -20.11 16.59
CA VAL A 250 -13.34 -20.60 15.42
C VAL A 250 -12.71 -21.88 14.87
N ARG A 251 -13.53 -22.94 14.78
CA ARG A 251 -13.15 -24.22 14.16
C ARG A 251 -13.40 -24.17 12.65
N LEU A 252 -12.38 -23.81 11.87
CA LEU A 252 -12.44 -23.64 10.41
C LEU A 252 -12.76 -24.92 9.63
N SER A 253 -12.34 -26.10 10.11
CA SER A 253 -12.61 -27.36 9.41
C SER A 253 -12.56 -28.58 10.34
N GLY A 254 -13.29 -29.64 10.01
CA GLY A 254 -13.17 -30.92 10.73
C GLY A 254 -11.78 -31.52 10.55
N LYS A 255 -11.37 -31.75 9.29
CA LYS A 255 -10.04 -32.21 8.89
C LYS A 255 -9.12 -31.02 8.63
N ALA A 256 -7.92 -31.07 9.20
CA ALA A 256 -6.90 -30.04 8.99
C ALA A 256 -6.44 -29.98 7.52
N ARG A 257 -6.15 -28.77 7.06
CA ARG A 257 -5.67 -28.47 5.71
C ARG A 257 -4.22 -27.99 5.77
N SER A 258 -3.45 -28.26 4.72
CA SER A 258 -2.09 -27.74 4.58
C SER A 258 -2.18 -26.32 4.04
N VAL A 259 -1.84 -25.32 4.86
CA VAL A 259 -2.05 -23.90 4.56
C VAL A 259 -0.83 -23.09 4.95
N ARG A 260 -0.39 -22.20 4.06
CA ARG A 260 0.65 -21.20 4.34
C ARG A 260 0.05 -19.82 4.57
N PHE A 261 -0.81 -19.38 3.64
CA PHE A 261 -1.44 -18.06 3.71
C PHE A 261 -2.92 -18.19 4.09
N LEU A 262 -3.35 -17.35 5.02
CA LEU A 262 -4.74 -17.19 5.40
C LEU A 262 -5.17 -15.75 5.18
N ARG A 263 -6.43 -15.54 4.79
CA ARG A 263 -7.06 -14.23 4.70
C ARG A 263 -8.29 -14.18 5.58
N PHE A 264 -8.41 -13.12 6.35
CA PHE A 264 -9.61 -12.73 7.07
C PHE A 264 -10.24 -11.58 6.29
N LEU A 265 -11.42 -11.80 5.72
CA LEU A 265 -12.14 -10.83 4.91
C LEU A 265 -13.36 -10.36 5.70
N MET A 266 -13.36 -9.11 6.15
CA MET A 266 -14.36 -8.54 7.06
C MET A 266 -15.27 -7.59 6.28
N SER A 267 -16.58 -7.79 6.41
CA SER A 267 -17.59 -7.11 5.58
C SER A 267 -18.66 -6.35 6.36
N GLN A 268 -18.85 -6.64 7.65
CA GLN A 268 -19.77 -5.90 8.52
C GLN A 268 -19.15 -5.64 9.88
N SER A 269 -19.05 -4.35 10.23
CA SER A 269 -18.52 -3.86 11.50
C SER A 269 -19.61 -3.80 12.58
N SER A 270 -19.23 -4.00 13.84
CA SER A 270 -20.13 -3.89 15.00
C SER A 270 -20.59 -2.47 15.31
N GLY A 271 -19.92 -1.43 14.79
CA GLY A 271 -20.29 -0.03 15.09
C GLY A 271 -20.07 0.39 16.55
N THR A 272 -19.34 -0.42 17.33
CA THR A 272 -19.10 -0.24 18.77
C THR A 272 -17.84 0.58 19.05
N THR A 273 -17.76 1.18 20.25
CA THR A 273 -16.57 1.89 20.74
C THR A 273 -16.23 1.41 22.15
N ALA A 274 -14.94 1.38 22.49
CA ALA A 274 -14.45 1.06 23.82
C ALA A 274 -14.56 2.24 24.80
N GLN A 275 -14.61 3.47 24.29
CA GLN A 275 -14.67 4.70 25.09
C GLN A 275 -15.77 5.65 24.56
N PRO A 276 -16.41 6.45 25.44
CA PRO A 276 -17.30 7.51 24.99
C PRO A 276 -16.54 8.51 24.13
N SER A 277 -16.85 8.55 22.83
CA SER A 277 -16.29 9.50 21.88
C SER A 277 -17.42 10.03 21.00
N ASN A 278 -17.34 11.32 20.67
CA ASN A 278 -18.22 11.97 19.69
C ASN A 278 -17.66 11.85 18.27
N ASP A 279 -16.43 11.36 18.10
CA ASP A 279 -15.83 11.12 16.80
C ASP A 279 -16.33 9.79 16.24
N ILE A 280 -17.07 9.85 15.13
CA ILE A 280 -17.60 8.64 14.49
C ILE A 280 -16.52 7.67 14.06
N ARG A 281 -15.30 8.17 13.77
CA ARG A 281 -14.16 7.36 13.34
C ARG A 281 -13.75 6.35 14.38
N ASP A 282 -14.07 6.56 15.67
CA ASP A 282 -13.80 5.59 16.74
C ASP A 282 -14.75 4.39 16.74
N ARG A 283 -15.86 4.47 16.00
CA ARG A 283 -16.92 3.45 15.96
C ARG A 283 -16.99 2.66 14.66
N VAL A 284 -16.25 3.08 13.63
CA VAL A 284 -16.27 2.47 12.29
C VAL A 284 -14.95 1.77 11.96
N GLY A 285 -14.98 0.94 10.92
CA GLY A 285 -13.86 0.07 10.55
C GLY A 285 -13.81 -1.22 11.38
N PHE A 286 -12.63 -1.81 11.50
CA PHE A 286 -12.39 -3.08 12.19
C PHE A 286 -11.10 -3.00 12.99
N ALA A 287 -11.10 -3.56 14.20
CA ALA A 287 -9.94 -3.61 15.05
C ALA A 287 -9.66 -5.04 15.54
N ILE A 288 -8.38 -5.41 15.54
CA ILE A 288 -7.89 -6.72 15.96
C ILE A 288 -6.71 -6.52 16.90
N ARG A 289 -6.80 -7.12 18.08
CA ARG A 289 -5.73 -7.15 19.08
C ARG A 289 -4.71 -8.20 18.71
N GLU A 290 -5.16 -9.44 18.56
CA GLU A 290 -4.28 -10.59 18.29
C GLU A 290 -4.97 -11.63 17.41
N ILE A 291 -4.20 -12.31 16.56
CA ILE A 291 -4.65 -13.50 15.83
C ILE A 291 -3.70 -14.67 16.06
N SER A 292 -4.26 -15.79 16.52
CA SER A 292 -3.59 -17.08 16.54
C SER A 292 -4.16 -18.01 15.46
N ILE A 293 -3.29 -18.76 14.80
CA ILE A 293 -3.67 -19.70 13.74
C ILE A 293 -3.02 -21.05 14.01
N GLY A 294 -3.82 -22.11 14.04
CA GLY A 294 -3.22 -23.42 14.02
C GLY A 294 -4.15 -24.60 14.14
N ARG A 295 -3.76 -25.54 15.01
CA ARG A 295 -4.39 -26.85 15.09
C ARG A 295 -4.96 -27.09 16.48
N LEU A 296 -6.27 -27.24 16.54
CA LEU A 296 -6.96 -27.79 17.69
C LEU A 296 -7.00 -29.32 17.57
N GLU A 297 -6.31 -29.98 18.51
CA GLU A 297 -6.24 -31.43 18.66
C GLU A 297 -7.53 -32.01 19.28
N SER A 298 -7.70 -33.34 19.21
CA SER A 298 -8.87 -34.02 19.76
C SER A 298 -8.96 -33.96 21.29
N ASN A 299 -7.84 -33.68 21.97
CA ASN A 299 -7.76 -33.46 23.42
C ASN A 299 -8.14 -32.01 23.83
N GLY A 300 -8.52 -31.15 22.89
CA GLY A 300 -8.83 -29.74 23.14
C GLY A 300 -7.62 -28.80 23.21
N ARG A 301 -6.39 -29.31 23.03
CA ARG A 301 -5.18 -28.48 23.00
C ARG A 301 -5.07 -27.75 21.67
N PHE A 302 -4.98 -26.42 21.73
CA PHE A 302 -4.69 -25.58 20.59
C PHE A 302 -3.18 -25.37 20.46
N HIS A 303 -2.63 -25.67 19.29
CA HIS A 303 -1.24 -25.37 18.95
C HIS A 303 -1.22 -24.21 17.97
N ASP A 304 -0.74 -23.07 18.45
CA ASP A 304 -0.57 -21.85 17.67
C ASP A 304 0.69 -21.90 16.82
N TYR A 305 0.59 -21.43 15.59
CA TYR A 305 1.69 -21.32 14.65
C TYR A 305 2.13 -19.88 14.39
N VAL A 306 1.36 -18.90 14.86
CA VAL A 306 1.72 -17.49 14.77
C VAL A 306 2.82 -17.22 15.78
N ARG A 307 3.83 -16.46 15.37
CA ARG A 307 4.89 -15.95 16.23
C ARG A 307 4.52 -14.54 16.64
N HIS A 308 4.20 -14.40 17.92
CA HIS A 308 3.83 -13.14 18.53
C HIS A 308 5.08 -12.42 19.06
N ALA A 309 5.44 -11.29 18.44
CA ALA A 309 6.59 -10.49 18.85
C ALA A 309 6.49 -9.06 18.31
N ALA A 310 6.79 -8.07 19.17
CA ALA A 310 7.02 -6.67 18.81
C ALA A 310 8.37 -6.46 18.06
N ASP A 311 8.63 -7.28 17.06
CA ASP A 311 9.85 -7.31 16.25
C ASP A 311 9.55 -8.02 14.93
N ARG A 312 9.54 -7.27 13.82
CA ARG A 312 9.25 -7.81 12.48
C ARG A 312 10.12 -8.99 12.05
N HIS A 313 11.34 -9.13 12.55
CA HIS A 313 12.21 -10.25 12.19
C HIS A 313 11.84 -11.53 12.93
N LYS A 314 11.07 -11.42 14.03
CA LYS A 314 10.60 -12.53 14.85
C LYS A 314 9.12 -12.81 14.66
N GLN A 315 8.36 -11.79 14.29
CA GLN A 315 6.91 -11.82 14.07
C GLN A 315 6.55 -12.64 12.83
N THR A 316 5.40 -13.31 12.89
CA THR A 316 4.76 -13.83 11.67
C THR A 316 4.33 -12.67 10.77
N ILE A 317 4.60 -12.75 9.47
CA ILE A 317 4.30 -11.65 8.55
C ILE A 317 2.78 -11.47 8.42
N VAL A 318 2.33 -10.24 8.66
CA VAL A 318 0.95 -9.78 8.50
C VAL A 318 0.88 -8.65 7.48
N TYR A 319 -0.11 -8.74 6.60
CA TYR A 319 -0.51 -7.68 5.66
C TYR A 319 -1.96 -7.28 5.93
N VAL A 320 -2.26 -5.99 5.82
CA VAL A 320 -3.63 -5.47 5.99
C VAL A 320 -4.06 -4.61 4.80
N SER A 321 -5.36 -4.53 4.58
CA SER A 321 -5.95 -3.71 3.51
C SER A 321 -5.73 -2.22 3.69
N SER A 322 -5.74 -1.75 4.94
CA SER A 322 -5.66 -0.34 5.30
C SER A 322 -5.25 -0.18 6.77
N THR A 323 -4.89 1.04 7.17
CA THR A 323 -4.56 1.37 8.55
C THR A 323 -5.18 2.71 8.94
N ASP A 324 -5.69 2.79 10.16
CA ASP A 324 -6.21 4.01 10.78
C ASP A 324 -5.11 5.07 10.94
N PRO A 325 -5.24 6.28 10.34
CA PRO A 325 -4.26 7.36 10.46
C PRO A 325 -4.28 8.07 11.82
N TRP A 326 -5.07 7.56 12.78
CA TRP A 326 -5.07 8.04 14.16
C TRP A 326 -3.68 7.91 14.80
N HIS A 327 -3.20 8.97 15.44
CA HIS A 327 -1.90 9.02 16.11
C HIS A 327 -1.88 10.10 17.20
N ARG A 328 -0.74 10.24 17.88
CA ARG A 328 -0.47 11.24 18.92
C ARG A 328 0.69 12.13 18.52
N ALA A 329 0.79 13.31 19.13
CA ALA A 329 1.94 14.18 18.94
C ALA A 329 3.28 13.51 19.34
N GLU A 330 3.28 12.58 20.29
CA GLU A 330 4.47 11.83 20.70
C GLU A 330 4.92 10.77 19.68
N ASP A 331 4.07 10.41 18.72
CA ASP A 331 4.40 9.41 17.69
C ASP A 331 5.26 10.00 16.54
N LEU A 332 5.74 11.24 16.68
CA LEU A 332 6.62 11.92 15.72
C LEU A 332 7.90 11.10 15.45
N ASP A 333 8.18 10.82 14.18
CA ASP A 333 9.49 10.28 13.78
C ASP A 333 10.48 11.41 13.53
N CYS A 334 11.15 11.84 14.60
CA CYS A 334 12.12 12.94 14.52
C CYS A 334 13.47 12.57 13.89
N ASN A 335 13.69 11.29 13.53
CA ASN A 335 14.92 10.83 12.89
C ASN A 335 14.83 10.85 11.37
N ILE A 336 13.64 11.06 10.82
CA ILE A 336 13.38 11.10 9.39
C ILE A 336 12.72 12.43 9.04
N GLU A 337 13.33 13.14 8.10
CA GLU A 337 12.84 14.41 7.58
C GLU A 337 12.25 14.19 6.19
N GLN A 338 11.11 14.83 5.95
CA GLN A 338 10.59 15.03 4.62
C GLN A 338 10.93 16.48 4.20
N PRO A 339 11.54 16.72 3.02
CA PRO A 339 11.84 18.08 2.56
C PRO A 339 10.57 18.93 2.51
N GLY A 340 10.57 20.11 3.13
CA GLY A 340 9.36 20.94 3.17
C GLY A 340 8.91 21.37 1.77
N LEU A 341 7.59 21.49 1.59
CA LEU A 341 6.99 21.85 0.29
C LEU A 341 7.56 23.17 -0.24
N ASP A 342 7.67 24.20 0.60
CA ASP A 342 8.20 25.50 0.18
C ASP A 342 9.68 25.43 -0.14
N PHE A 343 10.45 24.62 0.61
CA PHE A 343 11.87 24.43 0.33
C PHE A 343 12.08 23.86 -1.07
N ILE A 344 11.33 22.81 -1.45
CA ILE A 344 11.46 22.21 -2.78
C ILE A 344 10.92 23.15 -3.86
N LEU A 345 9.69 23.65 -3.72
CA LEU A 345 8.98 24.37 -4.78
C LEU A 345 9.55 25.78 -5.05
N THR A 346 10.34 26.33 -4.13
CA THR A 346 11.08 27.59 -4.34
C THR A 346 12.54 27.38 -4.73
N SER A 347 13.05 26.14 -4.72
CA SER A 347 14.43 25.85 -5.08
C SER A 347 14.66 25.80 -6.59
N GLU A 348 15.91 26.01 -7.02
CA GLU A 348 16.33 25.82 -8.41
C GLU A 348 16.25 24.35 -8.86
N LEU A 349 16.08 23.40 -7.93
CA LEU A 349 15.97 21.96 -8.23
C LEU A 349 14.76 21.65 -9.11
N THR A 350 13.70 22.46 -9.03
CA THR A 350 12.52 22.36 -9.90
C THR A 350 12.85 22.58 -11.37
N ASN A 351 14.03 23.12 -11.68
CA ASN A 351 14.44 23.50 -13.02
C ASN A 351 13.45 24.47 -13.70
N ARG A 352 12.66 25.21 -12.89
CA ARG A 352 11.56 26.10 -13.34
C ARG A 352 10.50 25.38 -14.16
N LEU A 353 10.36 24.07 -13.97
CA LEU A 353 9.33 23.25 -14.56
C LEU A 353 8.24 22.96 -13.52
N PRO A 354 7.01 22.69 -13.97
CA PRO A 354 5.95 22.23 -13.07
C PRO A 354 6.37 20.93 -12.35
N VAL A 355 6.06 20.84 -11.06
CA VAL A 355 6.39 19.68 -10.21
C VAL A 355 5.13 18.82 -10.03
N LEU A 356 5.28 17.51 -10.12
CA LEU A 356 4.25 16.58 -9.67
C LEU A 356 4.39 16.41 -8.15
N VAL A 357 3.34 16.73 -7.40
CA VAL A 357 3.35 16.67 -5.94
C VAL A 357 2.34 15.64 -5.44
N PRO A 358 2.70 14.81 -4.45
CA PRO A 358 1.83 13.77 -3.95
C PRO A 358 0.93 14.33 -2.85
N VAL A 359 -0.27 13.78 -2.73
CA VAL A 359 -1.12 13.97 -1.54
C VAL A 359 -1.27 12.63 -0.83
N GLY A 360 -1.20 12.64 0.50
CA GLY A 360 -1.38 11.44 1.30
C GLY A 360 -2.80 10.87 1.18
N VAL A 361 -2.93 9.56 0.95
CA VAL A 361 -4.23 8.87 0.82
C VAL A 361 -4.30 7.54 1.57
N LEU A 362 -3.18 6.84 1.77
CA LEU A 362 -3.15 5.51 2.39
C LEU A 362 -3.17 5.60 3.91
N TYR A 363 -2.41 6.55 4.44
CA TYR A 363 -2.16 6.76 5.87
C TYR A 363 -2.46 8.18 6.31
N ASP A 364 -3.26 8.90 5.52
CA ASP A 364 -3.64 10.29 5.77
C ASP A 364 -5.15 10.46 5.73
N THR A 365 -5.61 11.68 5.97
CA THR A 365 -7.02 12.06 5.97
C THR A 365 -7.37 12.87 4.72
N PRO A 366 -8.60 12.72 4.17
CA PRO A 366 -9.09 13.57 3.09
C PRO A 366 -9.01 15.06 3.42
N GLU A 367 -9.24 15.44 4.68
CA GLU A 367 -9.16 16.84 5.12
C GLU A 367 -7.73 17.39 5.05
N ASN A 368 -6.73 16.60 5.47
CA ASN A 368 -5.32 17.00 5.41
C ASN A 368 -4.82 17.11 3.96
N ALA A 369 -5.23 16.17 3.09
CA ALA A 369 -4.92 16.22 1.66
C ALA A 369 -5.58 17.43 0.97
N ALA A 370 -6.84 17.73 1.28
CA ALA A 370 -7.52 18.90 0.74
C ALA A 370 -6.88 20.22 1.20
N ALA A 371 -6.44 20.29 2.45
CA ALA A 371 -5.71 21.43 3.01
C ALA A 371 -4.37 21.63 2.27
N GLU A 372 -3.65 20.54 1.95
CA GLU A 372 -2.41 20.60 1.16
C GLU A 372 -2.65 21.19 -0.23
N VAL A 373 -3.65 20.68 -0.95
CA VAL A 373 -3.99 21.17 -2.29
C VAL A 373 -4.36 22.64 -2.24
N LYS A 374 -5.14 23.07 -1.25
CA LYS A 374 -5.51 24.47 -1.07
C LYS A 374 -4.27 25.35 -0.81
N TYR A 375 -3.39 24.92 0.08
CA TYR A 375 -2.14 25.62 0.37
C TYR A 375 -1.27 25.82 -0.89
N LEU A 376 -1.08 24.75 -1.66
CA LEU A 376 -0.29 24.74 -2.88
C LEU A 376 -0.87 25.70 -3.95
N LEU A 377 -2.20 25.72 -4.08
CA LEU A 377 -2.91 26.64 -4.98
C LEU A 377 -2.81 28.10 -4.52
N GLU A 378 -2.95 28.37 -3.21
CA GLU A 378 -2.83 29.72 -2.65
C GLU A 378 -1.42 30.30 -2.79
N ARG A 379 -0.39 29.46 -2.68
CA ARG A 379 1.02 29.82 -2.95
C ARG A 379 1.33 30.06 -4.43
N GLN A 380 0.44 29.66 -5.35
CA GLN A 380 0.61 29.79 -6.80
C GLN A 380 1.88 29.09 -7.34
N TYR A 381 2.23 27.94 -6.77
CA TYR A 381 3.36 27.16 -7.26
C TYR A 381 3.08 26.57 -8.66
N PRO A 382 4.11 26.41 -9.51
CA PRO A 382 3.98 25.72 -10.78
C PRO A 382 3.87 24.21 -10.53
N LEU A 383 2.67 23.66 -10.66
CA LEU A 383 2.38 22.24 -10.46
C LEU A 383 1.99 21.58 -11.78
N GLU A 384 2.52 20.40 -12.04
CA GLU A 384 2.08 19.55 -13.16
C GLU A 384 0.71 18.93 -12.83
N GLY A 385 0.53 18.56 -11.57
CA GLY A 385 -0.67 17.94 -11.04
C GLY A 385 -0.43 17.42 -9.64
N ILE A 386 -1.38 16.62 -9.16
CA ILE A 386 -1.25 15.88 -7.91
C ILE A 386 -1.16 14.38 -8.19
N GLU A 387 -0.31 13.68 -7.46
CA GLU A 387 -0.26 12.23 -7.41
C GLU A 387 -1.00 11.74 -6.15
N LEU A 388 -1.88 10.75 -6.30
CA LEU A 388 -2.64 10.21 -5.17
C LEU A 388 -1.84 9.08 -4.52
N GLY A 389 -1.13 9.42 -3.45
CA GLY A 389 -0.23 8.53 -2.73
C GLY A 389 0.97 8.04 -3.55
N GLU A 390 1.90 7.37 -2.87
CA GLU A 390 3.21 7.02 -3.43
C GLU A 390 3.20 5.75 -4.30
N GLU A 391 2.23 4.85 -4.11
CA GLU A 391 2.14 3.56 -4.82
C GLU A 391 0.69 3.10 -5.07
N SER A 392 -0.21 4.02 -5.45
CA SER A 392 -1.62 3.69 -5.76
C SER A 392 -1.79 2.79 -7.01
N SER A 393 -0.70 2.52 -7.75
CA SER A 393 -0.66 1.65 -8.94
C SER A 393 -0.95 0.16 -8.68
N GLY A 394 -1.14 -0.24 -7.42
CA GLY A 394 -2.01 -1.37 -7.12
C GLY A 394 -1.38 -2.76 -7.18
N ASP A 395 -0.06 -2.90 -7.09
CA ASP A 395 0.54 -4.24 -6.94
C ASP A 395 0.23 -4.89 -5.59
N ARG A 396 -0.18 -4.13 -4.56
CA ARG A 396 -0.62 -4.70 -3.26
C ARG A 396 -2.04 -4.31 -2.82
N ALA A 397 -2.46 -3.05 -3.01
CA ALA A 397 -3.77 -2.58 -2.49
C ALA A 397 -4.98 -2.97 -3.35
N CYS A 398 -4.88 -2.88 -4.69
CA CYS A 398 -6.04 -3.06 -5.59
C CYS A 398 -6.22 -4.49 -6.15
N ARG A 399 -5.18 -5.33 -6.18
CA ARG A 399 -5.30 -6.67 -6.80
C ARG A 399 -6.00 -7.70 -5.91
N ILE A 400 -5.97 -7.56 -4.60
CA ILE A 400 -6.49 -8.58 -3.67
C ILE A 400 -8.04 -8.64 -3.64
N SER A 401 -8.74 -7.56 -4.02
CA SER A 401 -10.21 -7.49 -4.00
C SER A 401 -10.90 -7.93 -5.31
N SER A 402 -10.18 -7.97 -6.44
CA SER A 402 -10.82 -7.97 -7.78
C SER A 402 -11.18 -9.34 -8.37
N HIS A 403 -10.82 -10.47 -7.74
CA HIS A 403 -11.06 -11.79 -8.34
C HIS A 403 -12.41 -12.46 -8.03
N ASN A 404 -13.33 -11.82 -7.31
CA ASN A 404 -14.66 -12.38 -7.01
C ASN A 404 -15.84 -11.76 -7.80
N TYR A 405 -15.60 -10.83 -8.73
CA TYR A 405 -16.65 -10.27 -9.58
C TYR A 405 -16.43 -10.60 -11.05
N SER A 406 -16.93 -11.76 -11.48
CA SER A 406 -17.11 -12.06 -12.91
C SER A 406 -18.14 -11.10 -13.51
N ARG A 407 -17.69 -10.00 -14.12
CA ARG A 407 -18.54 -9.22 -15.03
C ARG A 407 -18.67 -10.02 -16.34
N GLY A 408 -19.90 -10.48 -16.61
CA GLY A 408 -20.25 -11.03 -17.92
C GLY A 408 -20.07 -9.99 -19.05
N PRO A 409 -19.94 -10.44 -20.32
CA PRO A 409 -19.60 -9.54 -21.42
C PRO A 409 -20.75 -8.58 -21.72
N THR A 410 -20.55 -7.29 -21.45
CA THR A 410 -21.43 -6.23 -21.92
C THR A 410 -21.08 -5.85 -23.35
N SER A 411 -21.97 -6.16 -24.29
CA SER A 411 -21.93 -5.68 -25.67
C SER A 411 -22.03 -4.14 -25.72
N PRO A 412 -21.35 -3.46 -26.67
CA PRO A 412 -21.45 -2.02 -26.82
C PRO A 412 -22.82 -1.63 -27.39
N ALA A 413 -23.61 -0.89 -26.62
CA ALA A 413 -24.85 -0.28 -27.09
C ALA A 413 -24.54 0.98 -27.89
N THR A 414 -24.94 0.97 -29.15
CA THR A 414 -24.98 2.11 -30.07
C THR A 414 -25.98 3.16 -29.56
N VAL A 415 -25.56 4.41 -29.46
CA VAL A 415 -26.43 5.58 -29.23
C VAL A 415 -27.05 5.99 -30.57
N PRO A 416 -28.39 6.21 -30.67
CA PRO A 416 -28.96 6.92 -31.80
C PRO A 416 -29.26 8.39 -31.46
N GLY A 417 -28.81 9.28 -32.35
CA GLY A 417 -29.52 10.48 -32.85
C GLY A 417 -29.82 11.60 -31.87
#